data_AF-A0A9X1B4C5-F1
#
_entry.id   AF-A0A9X1B4C5-F1
#
_cell.length_a   1.000
_cell.length_b   1.000
_cell.length_c   1.000
_cell.angle_alpha   90.00
_cell.angle_beta   90.00
_cell.angle_gamma   90.00
#
_symmetry.space_group_name_H-M   'P 1'
#
loop_
_entity.id
_entity.type
_entity.pdbx_description
1 polymer ?
#
loop_
_entity_poly.entity_id
_entity_poly.type
_entity_poly.pdbx_seq_one_letter_code
_entity_poly.pdbx_strand_id
1 'polypeptide(L)' 'PKHASWLNQIEMWFSILARKVIRRGNFLSVDDLHEKLANFIDFFNDKLAKPFRWTYTGKPLAA' A
#
# COMPACT_ATOMS: atom_id res chain seq x y z
N PRO A 1 11.39 5.03 15.80
CA PRO A 1 10.54 5.64 16.86
C PRO A 1 9.35 4.72 17.18
N LYS A 2 8.99 4.56 18.46
CA LYS A 2 7.75 3.88 18.84
C LYS A 2 6.58 4.71 18.29
N HIS A 3 5.57 4.04 17.71
CA HIS A 3 4.39 4.65 17.07
C HIS A 3 4.61 5.41 15.75
N ALA A 4 5.77 5.26 15.09
CA ALA A 4 6.01 5.85 13.78
C ALA A 4 5.78 4.84 12.64
N SER A 5 4.57 4.26 12.56
CA SER A 5 4.20 3.37 11.44
C SER A 5 4.32 4.07 10.09
N TRP A 6 4.15 5.40 10.06
CA TRP A 6 4.36 6.25 8.87
C TRP A 6 5.78 6.18 8.28
N LEU A 7 6.78 5.72 9.05
CA LEU A 7 8.13 5.48 8.53
C LEU A 7 8.25 4.16 7.74
N ASN A 8 7.25 3.30 7.81
CA ASN A 8 7.26 2.04 7.08
C ASN A 8 6.77 2.28 5.64
N GLN A 9 7.66 2.06 4.67
CA GLN A 9 7.35 2.24 3.24
C GLN A 9 6.18 1.38 2.77
N ILE A 10 5.90 0.24 3.43
CA ILE A 10 4.76 -0.61 3.09
C ILE A 10 3.42 0.12 3.22
N GLU A 11 3.32 1.12 4.11
CA GLU A 11 2.11 1.92 4.29
C GLU A 11 1.77 2.74 3.03
N MET A 12 2.79 3.12 2.25
CA MET A 12 2.57 3.78 0.95
C MET A 12 1.91 2.82 -0.04
N TRP A 13 2.33 1.56 -0.04
CA TRP A 13 1.73 0.51 -0.87
C TRP A 13 0.31 0.18 -0.41
N PHE A 14 0.07 0.02 0.90
CA PHE A 14 -1.29 -0.17 1.44
C PHE A 14 -2.23 0.98 1.10
N SER A 15 -1.73 2.22 1.07
CA SER A 15 -2.50 3.38 0.62
C SER A 15 -2.92 3.27 -0.86
N ILE A 16 -2.10 2.67 -1.71
CA ILE A 16 -2.44 2.42 -3.12
C ILE A 16 -3.50 1.32 -3.22
N LEU A 17 -3.29 0.20 -2.53
CA LEU A 17 -4.24 -0.92 -2.47
C LEU A 17 -5.62 -0.44 -2.01
N ALA A 18 -5.65 0.33 -0.91
CA ALA A 18 -6.88 0.86 -0.34
C ALA A 18 -7.62 1.76 -1.35
N ARG A 19 -6.90 2.62 -2.09
CA ARG A 19 -7.54 3.51 -3.09
C ARG A 19 -8.01 2.79 -4.35
N LYS A 20 -7.30 1.74 -4.79
CA LYS A 20 -7.53 1.06 -6.06
C LYS A 20 -8.50 -0.10 -5.96
N VAL A 21 -8.47 -0.85 -4.86
CA VAL A 21 -9.27 -2.06 -4.67
C VAL A 21 -10.34 -1.86 -3.60
N ILE A 22 -9.98 -1.38 -2.42
CA ILE A 22 -10.89 -1.40 -1.26
C ILE A 22 -11.95 -0.29 -1.31
N ARG A 23 -11.56 0.99 -1.40
CA ARG A 23 -12.43 2.15 -1.13
C ARG A 23 -13.61 2.28 -2.09
N ARG A 24 -13.55 1.65 -3.26
CA ARG A 24 -14.62 1.62 -4.28
C ARG A 24 -14.87 0.20 -4.80
N GLY A 25 -14.40 -0.80 -4.06
CA GLY A 25 -14.59 -2.20 -4.41
C GLY A 25 -16.02 -2.63 -4.12
N ASN A 26 -16.61 -3.37 -5.06
CA ASN A 26 -17.82 -4.12 -4.82
C ASN A 26 -17.43 -5.60 -4.73
N PHE A 27 -17.79 -6.25 -3.62
CA PHE A 27 -17.39 -7.61 -3.31
C PHE A 27 -18.63 -8.45 -3.01
N LEU A 28 -18.75 -9.57 -3.70
CA LEU A 28 -19.89 -10.48 -3.56
C LEU A 28 -19.73 -11.43 -2.36
N SER A 29 -18.49 -11.66 -1.93
CA SER A 29 -18.12 -12.48 -0.78
C SER A 29 -16.71 -12.11 -0.29
N VAL A 30 -16.29 -12.72 0.83
CA VAL A 30 -14.92 -12.63 1.32
C VAL A 30 -13.93 -13.28 0.35
N ASP A 31 -14.33 -14.37 -0.30
CA ASP A 31 -13.49 -15.05 -1.30
C ASP A 31 -13.27 -14.16 -2.54
N ASP A 32 -14.31 -13.46 -3.02
CA ASP A 32 -14.19 -12.50 -4.13
C ASP A 32 -13.27 -11.32 -3.75
N LEU A 33 -13.33 -10.85 -2.50
CA LEU A 33 -12.36 -9.88 -1.99
C LEU A 33 -10.92 -10.44 -2.04
N HIS A 34 -10.72 -11.67 -1.56
CA HIS A 34 -9.40 -12.29 -1.53
C HIS A 34 -8.82 -12.47 -2.94
N GLU A 35 -9.62 -12.94 -3.88
CA GLU A 35 -9.20 -13.11 -5.28
C GLU A 35 -8.83 -11.77 -5.92
N LYS A 36 -9.65 -10.72 -5.72
CA LYS A 36 -9.35 -9.37 -6.23
C LYS A 36 -8.08 -8.78 -5.61
N LEU A 37 -7.81 -9.05 -4.34
CA LEU A 37 -6.57 -8.65 -3.69
C LEU A 37 -5.37 -9.36 -4.30
N ALA A 38 -5.41 -10.68 -4.45
CA ALA A 38 -4.33 -11.48 -5.04
C ALA A 38 -4.03 -11.02 -6.48
N ASN A 39 -5.07 -10.91 -7.32
CA ASN A 39 -4.95 -10.43 -8.69
C ASN A 39 -4.33 -9.02 -8.78
N PHE A 40 -4.72 -8.13 -7.87
CA PHE A 40 -4.13 -6.79 -7.81
C PHE A 40 -2.65 -6.81 -7.37
N ILE A 41 -2.29 -7.67 -6.42
CA ILE A 41 -0.90 -7.83 -5.98
C ILE A 41 -0.03 -8.29 -7.16
N ASP A 42 -0.45 -9.32 -7.88
CA ASP A 42 0.28 -9.86 -9.02
C ASP A 42 0.42 -8.82 -10.13
N PHE A 43 -0.68 -8.15 -10.49
CA PHE A 43 -0.67 -7.07 -11.46
C PHE A 43 0.23 -5.91 -11.02
N PHE A 44 0.18 -5.51 -9.76
CA PHE A 44 1.01 -4.42 -9.26
C PHE A 44 2.49 -4.79 -9.36
N ASN A 45 2.86 -6.00 -8.93
CA ASN A 45 4.24 -6.48 -8.95
C ASN A 45 4.80 -6.56 -10.38
N ASP A 46 4.01 -7.03 -11.33
CA ASP A 46 4.45 -7.20 -12.71
C ASP A 46 4.45 -5.88 -13.52
N LYS A 47 3.46 -5.00 -13.30
CA LYS A 47 3.23 -3.84 -14.18
C LYS A 47 3.50 -2.48 -13.57
N LEU A 48 3.35 -2.32 -12.26
CA LEU A 48 3.36 -1.01 -11.60
C LEU A 48 4.48 -0.82 -10.57
N ALA A 49 5.16 -1.91 -10.20
CA ALA A 49 6.21 -1.92 -9.21
C ALA A 49 7.33 -0.98 -9.65
N LYS A 50 7.56 0.05 -8.83
CA LYS A 50 8.65 1.00 -8.98
C LYS A 50 9.13 1.41 -7.61
N PRO A 51 10.44 1.70 -7.45
CA PRO A 51 10.95 2.21 -6.19
C PRO A 51 10.17 3.46 -5.76
N PHE A 52 9.75 3.49 -4.50
CA PHE A 52 9.15 4.69 -3.93
C PHE A 52 10.22 5.76 -3.75
N ARG A 53 9.92 6.99 -4.15
CA ARG A 53 10.78 8.15 -3.86
C ARG A 53 10.68 8.45 -2.37
N TRP A 54 11.66 7.93 -1.63
CA TRP A 54 11.76 8.10 -0.20
C TRP A 54 12.50 9.40 0.14
N THR A 55 11.86 10.29 0.89
CA THR A 55 12.41 11.61 1.23
C THR A 55 12.93 11.69 2.66
N TYR A 56 12.61 10.72 3.50
CA TYR A 56 13.07 10.71 4.89
C TYR A 56 14.52 10.26 4.98
N THR A 57 15.41 11.18 5.34
CA THR A 57 16.86 10.98 5.43
C THR A 57 17.34 10.58 6.83
N GLY A 58 16.44 10.21 7.74
CA GLY A 58 16.79 9.80 9.11
C GLY A 58 16.99 10.94 10.10
N LYS A 59 16.85 12.21 9.67
CA LYS A 59 16.89 13.37 10.57
C LYS A 59 15.48 13.65 11.07
N PRO A 60 15.23 13.63 12.40
CA PRO A 60 13.98 14.16 12.94
C PRO A 60 13.84 15.63 12.54
N LEU A 61 12.64 16.07 12.22
CA LEU A 61 12.33 17.50 12.19
C LEU A 61 12.60 18.05 13.59
N ALA A 62 13.55 18.96 13.72
CA ALA A 62 13.71 19.74 14.95
C ALA A 62 12.43 20.57 15.11
N ALA A 63 11.80 20.44 16.29
CA ALA A 63 10.63 21.23 16.66
C ALA A 63 10.99 22.69 16.87
#